data_AF-T0Y3U5-F1
#
_entry.id   AF-T0Y3U5-F1
#
_cell.length_a   1.000
_cell.length_b   1.000
_cell.length_c   1.000
_cell.angle_alpha   90.00
_cell.angle_beta   90.00
_cell.angle_gamma   90.00
#
_symmetry.space_group_name_H-M   'P 1'
#
loop_
_entity.id
_entity.type
_entity.pdbx_description
1 polymer ?
#
loop_
_entity_poly.entity_id
_entity_poly.type
_entity_poly.pdbx_seq_one_letter_code
_entity_poly.pdbx_strand_id
1 'polypeptide(L)'
;PKAALFLAIIRKNFGCGLYIVGRDQAGVGKYYDPYACHRIFDTHPIDIVPLRYQETFYCRKCGWMATPRTCAHSKDEHLDTSQTKIREALSKGQPLPKEIIRPEVAEVLARGDVLLTE
;
A
#
# COMPACT_ATOMS: atom_id res chain seq x y z
N PRO A 1 11.18 6.41 -7.50
CA PRO A 1 10.67 6.48 -8.91
C PRO A 1 11.33 5.46 -9.86
N LYS A 2 12.66 5.51 -10.07
CA LYS A 2 13.37 4.58 -10.97
C LYS A 2 13.15 3.11 -10.60
N ALA A 3 13.13 2.80 -9.31
CA ALA A 3 12.79 1.46 -8.82
C ALA A 3 11.37 1.02 -9.24
N ALA A 4 10.37 1.90 -9.22
CA ALA A 4 9.01 1.56 -9.68
C ALA A 4 8.99 1.20 -11.18
N LEU A 5 9.75 1.93 -12.01
CA LEU A 5 9.90 1.62 -13.43
C LEU A 5 10.60 0.27 -13.63
N PHE A 6 11.70 0.02 -12.92
CA PHE A 6 12.42 -1.25 -12.95
C PHE A 6 11.52 -2.43 -12.56
N LEU A 7 10.77 -2.26 -11.47
CA LEU A 7 9.80 -3.26 -11.01
C LEU A 7 8.75 -3.54 -12.08
N ALA A 8 8.21 -2.51 -12.76
CA ALA A 8 7.25 -2.68 -13.84
C ALA A 8 7.83 -3.47 -15.04
N ILE A 9 9.09 -3.20 -15.43
CA ILE A 9 9.79 -3.97 -16.48
C ILE A 9 9.90 -5.44 -16.09
N ILE A 10 10.24 -5.74 -14.84
CA ILE A 10 10.24 -7.12 -14.35
C ILE A 10 8.85 -7.75 -14.53
N ARG A 11 7.77 -7.07 -14.10
CA ARG A 11 6.41 -7.64 -14.21
C ARG A 11 6.01 -7.87 -15.67
N LYS A 12 6.39 -6.96 -16.58
CA LYS A 12 6.21 -7.15 -18.03
C LYS A 12 6.89 -8.44 -18.51
N ASN A 13 8.14 -8.66 -18.11
CA ASN A 13 8.89 -9.86 -18.51
C ASN A 13 8.29 -11.16 -17.93
N PHE A 14 7.56 -11.08 -16.81
CA PHE A 14 6.78 -12.17 -16.25
C PHE A 14 5.39 -12.35 -16.89
N GLY A 15 5.05 -11.56 -17.92
CA GLY A 15 3.80 -11.66 -18.67
C GLY A 15 2.65 -10.80 -18.14
N CYS A 16 2.88 -9.88 -17.21
CA CYS A 16 1.82 -8.98 -16.74
C CYS A 16 1.52 -7.88 -17.78
N GLY A 17 0.23 -7.65 -18.07
CA GLY A 17 -0.22 -6.50 -18.88
C GLY A 17 -0.49 -5.22 -18.09
N LEU A 18 -0.65 -5.32 -16.77
CA LEU A 18 -0.97 -4.23 -15.85
C LEU A 18 0.05 -4.21 -14.70
N TYR A 19 0.42 -3.02 -14.22
CA TYR A 19 1.28 -2.84 -13.06
C TYR A 19 0.68 -1.83 -12.08
N ILE A 20 0.33 -2.29 -10.87
CA ILE A 20 -0.16 -1.39 -9.82
C ILE A 20 1.01 -0.57 -9.29
N VAL A 21 0.88 0.75 -9.37
CA VAL A 21 1.79 1.70 -8.75
C VAL A 21 1.02 2.53 -7.74
N GLY A 22 1.37 2.37 -6.47
CA GLY A 22 0.79 3.12 -5.37
C GLY A 22 1.62 4.35 -5.00
N ARG A 23 1.15 5.06 -4.00
CA ARG A 23 1.86 6.18 -3.37
C ARG A 23 3.20 5.73 -2.79
N ASP A 24 4.25 6.50 -3.10
CA ASP A 24 5.62 6.32 -2.60
C ASP A 24 6.22 4.93 -2.88
N GLN A 25 5.87 4.34 -4.03
CA GLN A 25 6.34 3.01 -4.43
C GLN A 25 7.87 2.95 -4.44
N ALA A 26 8.42 2.01 -3.64
CA ALA A 26 9.86 1.80 -3.44
C ALA A 26 10.61 3.07 -2.97
N GLY A 27 9.92 3.95 -2.25
CA GLY A 27 10.50 5.11 -1.59
C GLY A 27 11.16 4.77 -0.25
N VAL A 28 11.86 5.76 0.31
CA VAL A 28 12.43 5.69 1.65
C VAL A 28 12.24 7.04 2.35
N GLY A 29 11.62 7.01 3.54
CA GLY A 29 11.34 8.20 4.33
C GLY A 29 10.55 9.26 3.56
N LYS A 30 11.13 10.45 3.42
CA LYS A 30 10.56 11.59 2.68
C LYS A 30 11.48 12.06 1.53
N TYR A 31 12.39 11.21 1.08
CA TYR A 31 13.41 11.60 0.10
C TYR A 31 12.82 11.90 -1.28
N TYR A 32 11.78 11.18 -1.69
CA TYR A 32 11.11 11.38 -2.98
C TYR A 32 9.74 12.03 -2.79
N ASP A 33 9.30 12.79 -3.80
CA ASP A 33 7.88 13.16 -3.91
C ASP A 33 7.02 11.88 -3.98
N PRO A 34 5.94 11.75 -3.18
CA PRO A 34 5.16 10.51 -3.08
C PRO A 34 4.58 10.02 -4.42
N TYR A 35 4.38 10.93 -5.38
CA TYR A 35 3.79 10.61 -6.68
C TYR A 35 4.78 10.70 -7.84
N ALA A 36 6.08 10.90 -7.57
CA ALA A 36 7.10 10.82 -8.61
C ALA A 36 7.19 9.42 -9.23
N CYS A 37 6.80 8.37 -8.49
CA CYS A 37 6.65 7.01 -9.03
C CYS A 37 5.52 6.87 -10.06
N HIS A 38 4.49 7.75 -10.05
CA HIS A 38 3.44 7.76 -11.07
C HIS A 38 3.92 8.47 -12.35
N ARG A 39 4.59 9.62 -12.18
CA ARG A 39 5.01 10.50 -13.27
C ARG A 39 6.18 9.94 -14.09
N ILE A 40 6.97 9.03 -13.53
CA ILE A 40 8.09 8.42 -14.28
C ILE A 40 7.61 7.69 -15.54
N PHE A 41 6.42 7.12 -15.54
CA PHE A 41 5.85 6.44 -16.70
C PHE A 41 5.41 7.39 -17.82
N ASP A 42 5.20 8.69 -17.52
CA ASP A 42 4.89 9.68 -18.57
C ASP A 42 6.12 10.02 -19.41
N THR A 43 7.33 9.91 -18.83
CA THR A 43 8.59 10.19 -19.52
C THR A 43 9.30 8.94 -20.03
N HIS A 44 8.97 7.77 -19.49
CA HIS A 44 9.55 6.48 -19.84
C HIS A 44 8.43 5.47 -20.13
N PRO A 45 7.75 5.59 -21.29
CA PRO A 45 6.70 4.65 -21.66
C PRO A 45 7.26 3.25 -21.84
N ILE A 46 6.52 2.25 -21.36
CA ILE A 46 6.85 0.83 -21.46
C ILE A 46 5.58 0.05 -21.80
N ASP A 47 5.70 -1.13 -22.43
CA ASP A 47 4.55 -1.95 -22.83
C ASP A 47 3.92 -2.74 -21.66
N ILE A 48 3.63 -2.05 -20.56
CA ILE A 48 2.81 -2.51 -19.44
C ILE A 48 2.06 -1.31 -18.88
N VAL A 49 0.76 -1.44 -18.68
CA VAL A 49 -0.09 -0.30 -18.31
C VAL A 49 0.04 -0.01 -16.81
N PRO A 50 0.53 1.17 -16.40
CA PRO A 50 0.61 1.53 -15.00
C PRO A 50 -0.78 1.88 -14.45
N LEU A 51 -1.27 1.10 -13.48
CA LEU A 51 -2.48 1.38 -12.71
C LEU A 51 -2.13 2.25 -11.51
N ARG A 52 -2.33 3.57 -11.66
CA ARG A 52 -2.01 4.58 -10.64
C ARG A 52 -3.05 4.60 -9.53
N TYR A 53 -2.64 4.20 -8.34
CA TYR A 53 -3.48 4.04 -7.17
C TYR A 53 -3.10 5.04 -6.05
N GLN A 54 -4.11 5.64 -5.42
CA GLN A 54 -3.92 6.58 -4.30
C GLN A 54 -3.98 5.85 -2.96
N GLU A 55 -3.71 6.54 -1.86
CA GLU A 55 -3.79 5.96 -0.52
C GLU A 55 -5.18 5.41 -0.22
N THR A 56 -5.21 4.24 0.43
CA THR A 56 -6.42 3.61 0.96
C THR A 56 -6.65 3.88 2.41
N PHE A 57 -7.91 3.81 2.80
CA PHE A 57 -8.36 3.84 4.18
C PHE A 57 -9.62 2.98 4.31
N TYR A 58 -9.92 2.53 5.51
CA TYR A 58 -11.24 1.99 5.80
C TYR A 58 -12.16 3.14 6.19
N CYS A 59 -13.31 3.27 5.55
CA CYS A 59 -14.31 4.29 5.93
C CYS A 59 -15.40 3.65 6.79
N ARG A 60 -15.57 4.15 8.02
CA ARG A 60 -16.59 3.66 8.97
C ARG A 60 -18.01 3.82 8.45
N LYS A 61 -18.31 4.93 7.75
CA LYS A 61 -19.62 5.16 7.13
C LYS A 61 -19.89 4.28 5.92
N CYS A 62 -18.88 4.02 5.10
CA CYS A 62 -19.06 3.13 3.95
C CYS A 62 -19.01 1.64 4.34
N GLY A 63 -18.39 1.30 5.47
CA GLY A 63 -18.23 -0.08 5.94
C GLY A 63 -17.20 -0.90 5.17
N TRP A 64 -16.32 -0.26 4.38
CA TRP A 64 -15.33 -0.94 3.53
C TRP A 64 -14.07 -0.11 3.28
N MET A 65 -13.07 -0.78 2.69
CA MET A 65 -11.86 -0.13 2.16
C MET A 65 -12.22 0.78 0.98
N ALA A 66 -11.75 2.01 1.02
CA ALA A 66 -12.01 3.02 0.02
C ALA A 66 -10.77 3.86 -0.30
N THR A 67 -10.93 4.73 -1.29
CA THR A 67 -9.96 5.74 -1.72
C THR A 67 -10.65 7.11 -1.73
N PRO A 68 -9.90 8.22 -1.88
CA PRO A 68 -10.49 9.53 -2.09
C PRO A 68 -11.41 9.60 -3.33
N ARG A 69 -11.24 8.69 -4.30
CA ARG A 69 -12.10 8.61 -5.49
C ARG A 69 -13.41 7.86 -5.26
N THR A 70 -13.49 7.03 -4.24
CA THR A 70 -14.64 6.14 -3.99
C THR A 70 -15.36 6.44 -2.67
N CYS A 71 -14.88 7.40 -1.89
CA CYS A 71 -15.48 7.85 -0.64
C CYS A 71 -15.48 9.38 -0.55
N ALA A 72 -16.65 9.97 -0.29
CA ALA A 72 -16.81 11.41 -0.10
C ALA A 72 -16.84 11.85 1.38
N HIS A 73 -16.68 10.92 2.34
CA HIS A 73 -16.73 11.22 3.77
C HIS A 73 -15.45 11.91 4.28
N SER A 74 -15.56 12.58 5.43
CA SER A 74 -14.44 13.28 6.05
C SER A 74 -13.40 12.29 6.60
N LYS A 75 -12.17 12.79 6.83
CA LYS A 75 -11.09 11.99 7.41
C LYS A 75 -11.40 11.45 8.81
N ASP A 76 -12.33 12.05 9.54
CA ASP A 76 -12.74 11.58 10.87
C ASP A 76 -13.41 10.20 10.81
N GLU A 77 -14.06 9.91 9.67
CA GLU A 77 -14.68 8.61 9.38
C GLU A 77 -13.68 7.58 8.88
N HIS A 78 -12.42 7.97 8.65
CA HIS A 78 -11.41 7.12 8.04
C HIS A 78 -10.49 6.52 9.10
N LEU A 79 -10.19 5.23 8.94
CA LEU A 79 -9.11 4.53 9.62
C LEU A 79 -7.96 4.37 8.62
N ASP A 80 -6.79 4.93 8.96
CA ASP A 80 -5.60 4.81 8.12
C ASP A 80 -5.01 3.41 8.16
N THR A 81 -4.43 2.97 7.03
CA THR A 81 -3.79 1.65 6.88
C THR A 81 -2.28 1.71 7.16
N SER A 82 -1.84 2.50 8.14
CA SER A 82 -0.40 2.67 8.42
C SER A 82 0.25 1.36 8.88
N GLN A 83 1.16 0.84 8.07
CA GLN A 83 1.96 -0.33 8.42
C GLN A 83 2.85 -0.08 9.64
N THR A 84 3.31 1.15 9.87
CA THR A 84 4.09 1.50 11.06
C THR A 84 3.27 1.30 12.33
N LYS A 85 2.02 1.79 12.35
CA LYS A 85 1.11 1.58 13.49
C LYS A 85 0.81 0.09 13.70
N ILE A 86 0.63 -0.67 12.61
CA ILE A 86 0.42 -2.12 12.68
C ILE A 86 1.63 -2.83 13.31
N ARG A 87 2.86 -2.51 12.88
CA ARG A 87 4.08 -3.09 13.47
C ARG A 87 4.27 -2.69 14.93
N GLU A 88 3.96 -1.44 15.30
CA GLU A 88 4.00 -0.98 16.69
C GLU A 88 2.96 -1.68 17.58
N ALA A 89 1.76 -1.95 17.06
CA ALA A 89 0.75 -2.70 17.78
C ALA A 89 1.20 -4.16 17.99
N LEU A 90 1.73 -4.79 16.93
CA LEU A 90 2.27 -6.15 17.00
C LEU A 90 3.41 -6.27 18.02
N SER A 91 4.38 -5.34 18.01
CA SER A 91 5.51 -5.37 18.96
C SER A 91 5.09 -5.18 20.42
N LYS A 92 3.92 -4.58 20.66
CA LYS A 92 3.32 -4.40 21.98
C LYS A 92 2.33 -5.51 22.35
N GLY A 93 2.13 -6.52 21.49
CA GLY A 93 1.11 -7.56 21.69
C GLY A 93 -0.33 -7.02 21.70
N GLN A 94 -0.57 -5.86 21.07
CA GLN A 94 -1.88 -5.22 21.02
C GLN A 94 -2.73 -5.79 19.88
N PRO A 95 -4.07 -5.86 20.06
CA PRO A 95 -4.95 -6.33 19.00
C PRO A 95 -4.92 -5.40 17.78
N LEU A 96 -4.92 -5.99 16.59
CA LEU A 96 -5.01 -5.24 15.33
C LEU A 96 -6.48 -4.93 14.98
N PRO A 97 -6.78 -3.75 14.40
CA PRO A 97 -8.14 -3.42 13.97
C PRO A 97 -8.62 -4.39 12.89
N LYS A 98 -9.76 -5.06 13.13
CA LYS A 98 -10.36 -6.03 12.19
C LYS A 98 -10.81 -5.39 10.87
N GLU A 99 -11.04 -4.08 10.90
CA GLU A 99 -11.37 -3.26 9.73
C GLU A 99 -10.19 -3.13 8.76
N ILE A 100 -8.95 -3.29 9.25
CA ILE A 100 -7.72 -3.12 8.47
C ILE A 100 -7.06 -4.46 8.18
N ILE A 101 -6.99 -5.34 9.18
CA ILE A 101 -6.35 -6.65 9.07
C ILE A 101 -7.37 -7.73 9.38
N ARG A 102 -7.49 -8.70 8.48
CA ARG A 102 -8.37 -9.85 8.68
C ARG A 102 -7.91 -10.66 9.91
N PRO A 103 -8.83 -11.15 10.75
CA PRO A 103 -8.46 -11.88 11.98
C PRO A 103 -7.51 -13.05 11.74
N GLU A 104 -7.71 -13.80 10.66
CA GLU A 104 -6.88 -14.96 10.30
C GLU A 104 -5.44 -14.54 9.95
N VAL A 105 -5.27 -13.35 9.36
CA VAL A 105 -3.96 -12.78 9.06
C VAL A 105 -3.32 -12.21 10.34
N ALA A 106 -4.11 -11.56 11.20
CA ALA A 106 -3.62 -11.04 12.48
C ALA A 106 -3.07 -12.14 13.38
N GLU A 107 -3.74 -13.31 13.41
CA GLU A 107 -3.29 -14.48 14.15
C GLU A 107 -1.92 -14.96 13.65
N VAL A 108 -1.74 -15.06 12.33
CA VAL A 108 -0.46 -15.44 11.73
C VAL A 108 0.65 -14.44 12.08
N LEU A 109 0.36 -13.14 12.01
CA LEU A 109 1.34 -12.10 12.35
C LEU A 109 1.74 -12.09 13.83
N ALA A 110 0.83 -12.51 14.72
CA ALA A 110 1.09 -12.57 16.16
C ALA A 110 2.00 -13.73 16.58
N ARG A 111 2.14 -14.77 15.75
CA ARG A 111 2.99 -15.94 16.04
C ARG A 111 4.50 -15.62 16.04
N GLY A 112 4.90 -14.49 15.44
CA GLY A 112 6.28 -13.97 15.48
C GLY A 112 7.29 -14.70 14.60
N ASP A 113 7.01 -15.94 14.20
CA ASP A 113 7.80 -16.78 13.28
C ASP A 113 7.79 -16.25 11.83
N VAL A 114 6.78 -15.46 11.45
CA VAL A 114 6.66 -14.84 10.11
C VAL A 114 7.42 -13.52 9.98
N LEU A 115 7.77 -12.87 11.10
CA LEU A 115 8.45 -11.56 11.15
C LEU A 115 9.88 -11.65 11.68
N LEU A 116 10.53 -12.80 11.55
CA LEU A 116 11.95 -12.96 11.82
C LEU A 116 12.77 -12.18 10.79
N THR A 117 13.00 -10.90 11.07
CA THR A 117 14.20 -10.22 10.63
C THR A 117 15.21 -10.36 11.76
N GLU A 118 16.24 -11.17 11.51
CA GLU A 118 17.48 -11.13 12.30
C GLU A 118 18.03 -9.69 12.41
#